data_AF-A0A7C1XNW3-F1
#
_entry.id   AF-A0A7C1XNW3-F1
#
_cell.length_a   1.000
_cell.length_b   1.000
_cell.length_c   1.000
_cell.angle_alpha   90.00
_cell.angle_beta   90.00
_cell.angle_gamma   90.00
#
_symmetry.space_group_name_H-M   'P 1'
#
loop_
_entity.id
_entity.type
_entity.pdbx_description
1 polymer ?
#
loop_
_entity_poly.entity_id
_entity_poly.type
_entity_poly.pdbx_seq_one_letter_code
_entity_poly.pdbx_strand_id
1 'polypeptide(L)'
;MPGLVNHLLANLLQAAFLILLSPLVSGVLARIEEMMQGKHGPSIFQPYRDIAKLFTKEELVSEDSSWVFRFAPLIQFVMPVFVVLLVPALT
;
A
#
# COMPACT_ATOMS: atom_id res chain seq x y z
N MET A 1 20.87 19.93 -16.62
CA MET A 1 20.20 18.62 -16.50
C MET A 1 20.38 17.85 -15.17
N PRO A 2 21.15 18.27 -14.13
CA PRO A 2 21.21 17.50 -12.87
C PRO A 2 20.00 17.72 -11.95
N GLY A 3 19.30 18.86 -12.07
CA GLY A 3 18.11 19.15 -11.26
C GLY A 3 16.98 18.15 -11.51
N LEU A 4 16.63 17.85 -12.77
CA LEU A 4 15.51 16.98 -13.11
C LEU A 4 15.67 15.56 -12.53
N VAL A 5 16.88 15.00 -12.64
CA VAL A 5 17.20 13.68 -12.07
C VAL A 5 16.99 13.66 -10.56
N ASN A 6 17.42 14.70 -9.85
CA ASN A 6 17.24 14.78 -8.40
C ASN A 6 15.76 14.85 -7.99
N HIS A 7 14.92 15.59 -8.72
CA HIS A 7 13.48 15.65 -8.45
C HIS A 7 12.81 14.29 -8.71
N LEU A 8 13.19 13.58 -9.77
CA LEU A 8 12.67 12.23 -10.04
C LEU A 8 13.07 11.24 -8.95
N LEU A 9 14.34 11.28 -8.51
CA LEU A 9 14.83 10.44 -7.42
C LEU A 9 14.10 10.75 -6.09
N ALA A 10 13.89 12.02 -5.77
CA ALA A 10 13.16 12.43 -4.57
C ALA A 10 11.70 11.92 -4.59
N ASN A 11 11.00 12.06 -5.72
CA ASN A 11 9.63 11.57 -5.87
C ASN A 11 9.52 10.04 -5.76
N LEU A 12 10.44 9.30 -6.38
CA LEU A 12 10.50 7.84 -6.26
C LEU A 12 10.75 7.40 -4.82
N LEU A 13 11.65 8.09 -4.11
CA LEU A 13 11.95 7.80 -2.72
C LEU A 13 10.75 8.11 -1.81
N GLN A 14 10.07 9.24 -2.03
CA GLN A 14 8.84 9.60 -1.32
C GLN A 14 7.75 8.54 -1.52
N ALA A 15 7.51 8.11 -2.77
CA ALA A 15 6.51 7.10 -3.07
C ALA A 15 6.85 5.75 -2.42
N ALA A 16 8.10 5.30 -2.53
CA ALA A 16 8.56 4.07 -1.90
C ALA A 16 8.42 4.11 -0.37
N PHE A 17 8.79 5.24 0.24
CA PHE A 17 8.66 5.45 1.68
C PHE A 17 7.20 5.36 2.13
N LEU A 18 6.27 6.00 1.41
CA LEU A 18 4.85 5.99 1.77
C LEU A 18 4.19 4.62 1.56
N ILE A 19 4.52 3.92 0.49
CA ILE A 19 4.05 2.54 0.25
C ILE A 19 4.54 1.60 1.37
N LEU A 20 5.78 1.77 1.83
CA LEU A 20 6.32 0.95 2.91
C LEU A 20 5.78 1.37 4.28
N LEU A 21 5.57 2.66 4.54
CA LEU A 21 5.09 3.15 5.83
C LEU A 21 3.59 2.89 6.04
N SER A 22 2.80 2.91 4.97
CA SER A 22 1.34 2.74 5.04
C SER A 22 0.91 1.45 5.79
N PRO A 23 1.43 0.25 5.47
CA PRO A 23 1.09 -0.97 6.21
C PRO A 23 1.47 -0.93 7.69
N LEU A 24 2.55 -0.22 8.06
CA LEU A 24 2.96 -0.06 9.46
C LEU A 24 1.90 0.72 10.23
N VAL A 25 1.44 1.84 9.67
CA VAL A 25 0.40 2.68 10.28
C VAL A 25 -0.88 1.86 10.45
N SER A 26 -1.29 1.10 9.44
CA SER A 26 -2.44 0.20 9.55
C SER A 26 -2.28 -0.85 10.65
N GLY A 27 -1.08 -1.44 10.80
CA GLY A 27 -0.80 -2.42 11.85
C GLY A 27 -0.82 -1.83 13.26
N VAL A 28 -0.29 -0.61 13.42
CA VAL A 28 -0.37 0.14 14.68
C VAL A 28 -1.81 0.49 15.02
N LEU A 29 -2.58 0.97 14.04
CA LEU A 29 -3.98 1.33 14.23
C LEU A 29 -4.81 0.13 14.67
N ALA A 30 -4.68 -1.00 13.98
CA ALA A 30 -5.38 -2.24 14.32
C ALA A 30 -5.02 -2.74 15.73
N ARG A 31 -3.76 -2.57 16.14
CA ARG A 31 -3.32 -2.91 17.51
C ARG A 31 -3.98 -2.02 18.54
N ILE A 32 -4.04 -0.71 18.30
CA ILE A 32 -4.68 0.26 19.20
C ILE A 32 -6.18 -0.01 19.31
N GLU A 33 -6.87 -0.21 18.19
CA GLU A 33 -8.31 -0.53 18.16
C GLU A 33 -8.64 -1.78 18.98
N GLU A 34 -7.85 -2.84 18.85
CA GLU A 34 -8.06 -4.07 19.61
C GLU A 34 -7.75 -3.91 21.10
N MET A 35 -6.71 -3.14 21.45
CA MET A 35 -6.42 -2.80 22.85
C MET A 35 -7.56 -2.01 23.49
N MET A 36 -8.16 -1.06 22.77
CA MET A 36 -9.33 -0.31 23.24
C MET A 36 -10.55 -1.21 23.45
N GLN A 37 -10.66 -2.30 22.70
CA GLN A 37 -11.70 -3.32 22.87
C GLN A 37 -11.36 -4.34 23.99
N GLY A 38 -10.25 -4.17 24.72
CA GLY A 38 -9.83 -5.09 25.78
C GLY A 38 -9.24 -6.41 25.27
N LYS A 39 -8.86 -6.47 23.99
CA LYS A 39 -8.26 -7.64 23.34
C LYS A 39 -6.75 -7.45 23.19
N HIS A 40 -6.01 -8.55 22.99
CA HIS A 40 -4.57 -8.46 22.74
C HIS A 40 -4.24 -7.89 21.36
N GLY A 41 -5.09 -8.12 20.36
CA GLY A 41 -4.88 -7.64 18.99
C GLY A 41 -3.73 -8.33 18.21
N PRO A 42 -3.65 -8.10 16.89
CA PRO A 42 -2.63 -8.67 16.02
C PRO A 42 -1.24 -8.04 16.24
N SER A 43 -0.20 -8.60 15.61
CA SER A 43 1.12 -7.97 15.60
C SER A 43 1.12 -6.72 14.70
N ILE A 44 1.91 -5.69 15.05
CA ILE A 44 2.06 -4.48 14.23
C ILE A 44 2.59 -4.83 12.82
N PHE A 45 3.41 -5.87 12.70
CA PHE A 45 3.96 -6.32 11.41
C PHE A 45 3.05 -7.29 10.65
N GLN A 46 1.86 -7.59 11.18
CA GLN A 46 0.89 -8.48 10.54
C GLN A 46 0.56 -8.07 9.10
N PRO A 47 0.31 -6.78 8.77
CA PRO A 47 0.00 -6.36 7.40
C PRO A 47 1.10 -6.72 6.39
N TYR A 48 2.38 -6.62 6.75
CA TYR A 48 3.48 -7.03 5.86
C TYR A 48 3.49 -8.54 5.60
N ARG A 49 3.22 -9.35 6.63
CA ARG A 49 3.13 -10.81 6.49
C ARG A 49 1.94 -11.21 5.63
N ASP A 50 0.82 -10.52 5.78
CA ASP A 50 -0.38 -10.75 4.99
C ASP A 50 -0.16 -10.39 3.53
N ILE A 51 0.48 -9.25 3.24
CA ILE A 51 0.85 -8.87 1.87
C ILE A 51 1.73 -9.97 1.23
N ALA A 52 2.82 -10.37 1.89
CA ALA A 52 3.71 -11.42 1.38
C ALA A 52 2.97 -12.75 1.15
N LYS A 53 2.07 -13.12 2.08
CA LYS A 53 1.22 -14.30 1.96
C LYS A 53 0.28 -14.20 0.75
N LEU A 54 -0.35 -13.05 0.53
CA LEU A 54 -1.30 -12.84 -0.56
C LEU A 54 -0.62 -12.92 -1.94
N PHE A 55 0.59 -12.36 -2.08
CA PHE A 55 1.37 -12.46 -3.32
C PHE A 55 1.83 -13.89 -3.66
N THR A 56 1.80 -14.79 -2.68
CA THR A 56 2.16 -16.21 -2.87
C THR A 56 0.95 -17.06 -3.28
N LYS A 57 -0.27 -16.54 -3.16
CA LYS A 57 -1.48 -17.28 -3.51
C LYS A 57 -1.75 -17.23 -5.00
N GLU A 58 -2.28 -18.33 -5.52
CA GLU A 58 -2.80 -18.38 -6.88
C GLU A 58 -4.03 -17.48 -7.04
N GLU A 59 -4.07 -16.74 -8.14
CA GLU A 59 -5.20 -15.89 -8.50
C GLU A 59 -6.25 -16.73 -9.24
N LEU A 60 -7.43 -16.90 -8.62
CA LEU A 60 -8.57 -17.58 -9.25
C LEU A 60 -9.46 -16.54 -9.92
N VAL A 61 -9.51 -16.56 -11.25
CA VAL A 61 -10.36 -15.70 -12.07
C VAL A 61 -11.49 -16.53 -12.66
N SER A 62 -12.75 -16.14 -12.41
CA SER A 62 -13.91 -16.85 -12.96
C SER A 62 -13.97 -16.75 -14.50
N GLU A 63 -14.41 -17.81 -15.16
CA GLU A 63 -14.55 -17.86 -16.63
C GLU A 63 -15.53 -16.79 -17.15
N ASP A 64 -16.60 -16.53 -16.40
CA ASP A 64 -17.61 -15.50 -16.72
C ASP A 64 -17.21 -14.08 -16.30
N SER A 65 -15.99 -13.88 -15.79
CA SER A 65 -15.56 -12.55 -15.33
C SER A 65 -15.27 -11.61 -16.50
N SER A 66 -15.73 -10.36 -16.38
CA SER A 66 -15.38 -9.32 -17.35
C SER A 66 -13.94 -8.84 -17.17
N TRP A 67 -13.40 -8.17 -18.19
CA TRP A 67 -12.09 -7.53 -18.14
C TRP A 67 -11.93 -6.59 -16.92
N VAL A 68 -13.02 -5.98 -16.45
CA VAL A 68 -13.04 -5.09 -15.28
C VAL A 68 -12.50 -5.78 -14.03
N PHE A 69 -12.70 -7.09 -13.88
CA PHE A 69 -12.20 -7.85 -12.72
C PHE A 69 -10.67 -7.76 -12.57
N ARG A 70 -9.95 -7.74 -13.70
CA ARG A 70 -8.47 -7.65 -13.69
C ARG A 70 -7.97 -6.21 -13.51
N PHE A 71 -8.68 -5.24 -14.09
CA PHE A 71 -8.23 -3.84 -14.06
C PHE A 71 -8.66 -3.09 -12.80
N ALA A 72 -9.80 -3.45 -12.18
CA ALA A 72 -10.30 -2.80 -10.97
C ALA A 72 -9.27 -2.76 -9.81
N PRO A 73 -8.63 -3.89 -9.40
CA PRO A 73 -7.64 -3.84 -8.32
C PRO A 73 -6.40 -3.02 -8.70
N LEU A 74 -5.99 -3.06 -9.97
CA LEU A 74 -4.86 -2.27 -10.46
C LEU A 74 -5.14 -0.77 -10.41
N ILE A 75 -6.32 -0.35 -10.86
CA ILE A 75 -6.75 1.05 -10.80
C ILE A 75 -6.85 1.51 -9.35
N GLN A 76 -7.48 0.72 -8.48
CA GLN A 76 -7.65 1.06 -7.07
C GLN A 76 -6.31 1.24 -6.33
N PHE A 77 -5.30 0.45 -6.68
CA PHE A 77 -3.95 0.59 -6.12
C PHE A 77 -3.23 1.84 -6.66
N VAL A 78 -3.35 2.09 -7.97
CA VAL A 78 -2.60 3.15 -8.65
C VAL A 78 -3.15 4.55 -8.36
N MET A 79 -4.47 4.71 -8.19
CA MET A 79 -5.09 6.03 -8.00
C MET A 79 -4.58 6.78 -6.75
N PRO A 80 -4.50 6.19 -5.55
CA PRO A 80 -3.92 6.85 -4.37
C PRO A 80 -2.42 7.15 -4.52
N VAL A 81 -1.67 6.30 -5.24
CA VAL A 81 -0.25 6.54 -5.51
C VAL A 81 -0.06 7.79 -6.37
N PHE A 82 -0.93 8.00 -7.38
CA PHE A 82 -0.93 9.25 -8.14
C PHE A 82 -1.21 10.48 -7.27
N VAL A 83 -2.17 10.39 -6.34
CA VAL A 83 -2.46 11.50 -5.41
C VAL A 83 -1.22 11.85 -4.58
N VAL A 84 -0.52 10.83 -4.08
CA VAL A 84 0.72 11.00 -3.31
C VAL A 84 1.85 11.63 -4.12
N LEU A 85 1.95 11.33 -5.42
CA LEU A 85 2.95 11.93 -6.31
C LEU A 85 2.64 13.40 -6.64
N LEU A 86 1.36 13.79 -6.60
CA LEU A 86 0.94 15.17 -6.85
C LEU A 86 1.06 16.07 -5.62
N VAL A 87 0.95 15.50 -4.42
CA VAL A 87 1.10 16.24 -3.17
C VAL A 87 2.58 16.27 -2.76
N PRO A 88 3.22 17.45 -2.70
CA PRO A 88 4.58 17.57 -2.24
C PRO A 88 4.62 17.29 -0.72
N ALA A 89 5.04 16.08 -0.34
CA ALA A 89 5.13 15.66 1.06
C ALA A 89 6.56 15.79 1.62
N LEU A 90 7.58 15.76 0.75
CA LEU A 90 8.99 15.77 1.13
C LEU A 90 9.80 16.97 0.58
N THR A 91 9.18 17.85 -0.21
CA THR A 91 9.78 19.01 -0.90
C THR A 91 8.90 20.24 -0.75
#